data_AF-A0A8C0MPL0-F1
#
_entry.id   AF-A0A8C0MPL0-F1
#
_cell.length_a   1.000
_cell.length_b   1.000
_cell.length_c   1.000
_cell.angle_alpha   90.00
_cell.angle_beta   90.00
_cell.angle_gamma   90.00
#
_symmetry.space_group_name_H-M   'P 1'
#
loop_
_entity.id
_entity.type
_entity.pdbx_description
1 polymer ?
#
loop_
_entity_poly.entity_id
_entity_poly.type
_entity_poly.pdbx_seq_one_letter_code
_entity_poly.pdbx_strand_id
1 'polypeptide(L)'
;LPGTKLLLPKCDKKSLLTIRTECQSCSLNLGINCPDGYTKVTNGSMGVRDCRYAFDIRKYSLYLPGCRHICRKDHVQPQCCPGHWGPNCMECPGGARSPCSGRGSCAEGMEGNGRCSCQDGFGGTACEACAHDNLFGPNCSAVCSCVHGVCNSGIDGDGSCECYSAYTGSHCDQPIPECADLLCPENSRCSPSSQDETKLECKCLPNYQGDGHYCKPINPCLQAVCHPHARCTYLGPNRHSCTCQEGYHGDGQVCLPVDHCQTNYGNCSTESTVCIYDGPGQSHCECKEHYHNYMPGVGCSMADVCESKNPCHRNANCSTIAPGQPKCTCQKGYVGDGSTCYGNIMEQLRELNTEPKGKWQGRLTSFISLLDKTYAWPLTNLGPFTVLLPTDKGLKGFNVKDLLVDKKAAQYFVKLHIIAGQMSTERMNNTDTFYTLTGKSGEIFNGDKDNQIKLKLSGGKKKVKIIQGDIVASNGLLHILDRAMDQMAPTFESNTEQTIMTMLQLKYSKFRSLLEETNVGRVLEEDGAGTPYTIFVPSNEALDNMKDGTLDYLLSPEVWYSTYSDGIVSALLPQPMPIQTFCKLEMFMYHHLPSSNRGRHH
;
A
#
# COMPACT_ATOMS: atom_id res chain seq x y z
N LEU A 1 14.91 40.43 -5.06
CA LEU A 1 13.51 40.01 -5.27
C LEU A 1 13.41 38.55 -4.84
N PRO A 2 12.61 38.19 -3.82
CA PRO A 2 12.46 36.80 -3.42
C PRO A 2 11.75 36.04 -4.53
N GLY A 3 12.27 34.86 -4.87
CA GLY A 3 11.77 34.02 -5.96
C GLY A 3 10.30 33.66 -5.77
N THR A 4 9.46 34.23 -6.63
CA THR A 4 8.14 33.68 -6.93
C THR A 4 8.36 32.27 -7.46
N LYS A 5 8.08 31.27 -6.61
CA LYS A 5 7.83 29.90 -7.05
C LYS A 5 6.75 29.99 -8.12
N LEU A 6 7.14 29.89 -9.39
CA LEU A 6 6.21 29.79 -10.50
C LEU A 6 5.42 28.49 -10.23
N LEU A 7 4.17 28.62 -9.81
CA LEU A 7 3.29 27.46 -9.69
C LEU A 7 3.13 26.90 -11.10
N LEU A 8 3.74 25.75 -11.35
CA LEU A 8 3.59 25.01 -12.59
C LEU A 8 2.08 24.78 -12.83
N PRO A 9 1.57 24.99 -14.05
CA PRO A 9 0.15 24.89 -14.38
C PRO A 9 -0.29 23.42 -14.44
N LYS A 10 -0.35 22.81 -13.26
CA LYS A 10 -0.76 21.43 -13.03
C LYS A 10 -2.25 21.38 -12.68
N CYS A 11 -2.98 20.52 -13.38
CA CYS A 11 -4.40 20.26 -13.23
C CYS A 11 -4.60 18.81 -12.75
N ASP A 12 -3.79 18.39 -11.77
CA ASP A 12 -3.73 17.00 -11.31
C ASP A 12 -5.09 16.46 -10.85
N LYS A 13 -5.36 15.20 -11.17
CA LYS A 13 -6.59 14.52 -10.78
C LYS A 13 -6.41 13.83 -9.44
N LYS A 14 -7.26 14.18 -8.46
CA LYS A 14 -7.25 13.57 -7.13
C LYS A 14 -8.15 12.33 -7.10
N SER A 15 -7.64 11.26 -6.53
CA SER A 15 -8.36 10.00 -6.30
C SER A 15 -8.00 9.47 -4.90
N LEU A 16 -8.83 8.58 -4.36
CA LEU A 16 -8.63 8.01 -3.04
C LEU A 16 -8.35 6.52 -3.15
N LEU A 17 -7.17 6.08 -2.73
CA LEU A 17 -6.82 4.67 -2.64
C LEU A 17 -7.15 4.13 -1.25
N THR A 18 -7.83 2.99 -1.18
CA THR A 18 -8.13 2.30 0.08
C THR A 18 -7.58 0.88 0.03
N ILE A 19 -6.80 0.50 1.04
CA ILE A 19 -6.27 -0.85 1.20
C ILE A 19 -6.59 -1.39 2.60
N ARG A 20 -6.44 -2.70 2.78
CA ARG A 20 -6.55 -3.36 4.09
C ARG A 20 -5.20 -3.96 4.45
N THR A 21 -4.82 -3.88 5.73
CA THR A 21 -3.61 -4.56 6.21
C THR A 21 -3.79 -6.08 6.22
N GLU A 22 -2.67 -6.79 6.36
CA GLU A 22 -2.68 -8.22 6.63
C GLU A 22 -3.49 -8.55 7.89
N CYS A 23 -4.13 -9.72 7.88
CA CYS A 23 -4.92 -10.19 9.02
C CYS A 23 -4.01 -10.76 10.10
N GLN A 24 -4.18 -10.31 11.34
CA GLN A 24 -3.39 -10.79 12.49
C GLN A 24 -4.24 -10.94 13.75
N SER A 25 -3.64 -11.41 14.85
CA SER A 25 -4.28 -11.39 16.16
C SER A 25 -4.68 -9.96 16.53
N CYS A 26 -5.91 -9.77 17.01
CA CYS A 26 -6.41 -8.43 17.35
C CYS A 26 -5.58 -7.74 18.43
N SER A 27 -4.96 -8.49 19.35
CA SER A 27 -4.05 -7.94 20.37
C SER A 27 -2.75 -7.37 19.77
N LEU A 28 -2.27 -7.93 18.65
CA LEU A 28 -1.12 -7.41 17.92
C LEU A 28 -1.51 -6.29 16.95
N ASN A 29 -2.73 -6.36 16.41
CA ASN A 29 -3.18 -5.41 15.38
C ASN A 29 -3.24 -3.96 15.90
N LEU A 30 -3.35 -3.73 17.21
CA LEU A 30 -3.38 -2.37 17.79
C LEU A 30 -2.15 -1.52 17.41
N GLY A 31 -0.97 -2.14 17.37
CA GLY A 31 0.30 -1.47 17.04
C GLY A 31 0.61 -1.41 15.54
N ILE A 32 -0.16 -2.07 14.68
CA ILE A 32 0.14 -2.20 13.25
C ILE A 32 -0.15 -0.89 12.53
N ASN A 33 0.86 -0.30 11.92
CA ASN A 33 0.69 0.91 11.11
C ASN A 33 0.24 0.58 9.68
N CYS A 34 -0.39 1.56 9.04
CA CYS A 34 -0.63 1.49 7.61
C CYS A 34 0.68 1.61 6.84
N PRO A 35 0.77 1.06 5.62
CA PRO A 35 1.94 1.23 4.77
C PRO A 35 2.28 2.70 4.51
N ASP A 36 3.52 2.99 4.14
CA ASP A 36 4.00 4.36 4.01
C ASP A 36 3.16 5.24 3.06
N GLY A 37 2.85 6.43 3.57
CA GLY A 37 1.97 7.39 2.90
C GLY A 37 0.47 7.06 3.00
N TYR A 38 0.07 5.95 3.64
CA TYR A 38 -1.32 5.69 3.98
C TYR A 38 -1.64 6.13 5.42
N THR A 39 -2.83 6.68 5.60
CA THR A 39 -3.40 7.06 6.89
C THR A 39 -4.34 5.96 7.41
N LYS A 40 -4.27 5.69 8.71
CA LYS A 40 -5.11 4.68 9.37
C LYS A 40 -6.52 5.23 9.62
N VAL A 41 -7.53 4.64 8.97
CA VAL A 41 -8.94 5.03 9.14
C VAL A 41 -9.50 4.51 10.45
N THR A 42 -9.21 3.25 10.78
CA THR A 42 -9.65 2.58 12.01
C THR A 42 -8.74 2.91 13.19
N ASN A 43 -8.30 4.16 13.30
CA ASN A 43 -7.37 4.60 14.35
C ASN A 43 -8.03 4.54 15.74
N GLY A 44 -7.27 4.14 16.77
CA GLY A 44 -7.79 3.99 18.14
C GLY A 44 -8.71 2.78 18.38
N SER A 45 -8.79 1.84 17.43
CA SER A 45 -9.50 0.57 17.57
C SER A 45 -8.58 -0.60 17.27
N MET A 46 -8.99 -1.84 17.59
CA MET A 46 -8.25 -3.05 17.21
C MET A 46 -8.38 -3.40 15.71
N GLY A 47 -9.06 -2.57 14.92
CA GLY A 47 -9.37 -2.82 13.51
C GLY A 47 -10.69 -3.57 13.30
N VAL A 48 -10.95 -3.99 12.06
CA VAL A 48 -12.17 -4.70 11.68
C VAL A 48 -11.95 -6.20 11.83
N ARG A 49 -12.92 -6.89 12.45
CA ARG A 49 -12.95 -8.35 12.66
C ARG A 49 -13.61 -9.09 11.50
N ASP A 50 -13.14 -8.86 10.29
CA ASP A 50 -13.69 -9.45 9.07
C ASP A 50 -12.72 -10.47 8.43
N CYS A 51 -11.78 -11.01 9.20
CA CYS A 51 -10.72 -11.86 8.67
C CYS A 51 -10.31 -12.99 9.63
N ARG A 52 -9.56 -13.96 9.09
CA ARG A 52 -8.91 -15.04 9.84
C ARG A 52 -7.42 -15.06 9.51
N TYR A 53 -6.59 -15.34 10.49
CA TYR A 53 -5.14 -15.42 10.34
C TYR A 53 -4.61 -16.81 10.71
N ALA A 54 -3.50 -17.18 10.09
CA ALA A 54 -2.80 -18.43 10.39
C ALA A 54 -1.97 -18.26 11.67
N PHE A 55 -2.16 -19.18 12.62
CA PHE A 55 -1.42 -19.28 13.86
C PHE A 55 -0.57 -20.54 13.83
N ASP A 56 0.71 -20.36 13.49
CA ASP A 56 1.65 -21.45 13.29
C ASP A 56 2.35 -21.82 14.60
N ILE A 57 2.07 -23.02 15.11
CA ILE A 57 2.74 -23.59 16.28
C ILE A 57 3.57 -24.76 15.80
N ARG A 58 4.88 -24.59 15.65
CA ARG A 58 5.92 -25.59 15.28
C ARG A 58 5.50 -26.76 14.36
N LYS A 59 4.61 -27.65 14.80
CA LYS A 59 4.07 -28.83 14.10
C LYS A 59 2.73 -28.64 13.36
N TYR A 60 1.95 -27.58 13.62
CA TYR A 60 0.63 -27.40 12.99
C TYR A 60 0.22 -25.91 12.92
N SER A 61 -0.75 -25.63 12.06
CA SER A 61 -1.29 -24.27 11.81
C SER A 61 -2.78 -24.24 12.13
N LEU A 62 -3.22 -23.22 12.87
CA LEU A 62 -4.64 -22.99 13.17
C LEU A 62 -5.13 -21.71 12.51
N TYR A 63 -6.38 -21.68 12.07
CA TYR A 63 -7.01 -20.47 11.53
C TYR A 63 -7.91 -19.84 12.59
N LEU A 64 -7.45 -18.75 13.18
CA LEU A 64 -8.14 -18.04 14.24
C LEU A 64 -8.78 -16.74 13.71
N PRO A 65 -9.92 -16.29 14.28
CA PRO A 65 -10.45 -14.96 13.99
C PRO A 65 -9.40 -13.88 14.26
N GLY A 66 -9.23 -12.96 13.31
CA GLY A 66 -8.24 -11.90 13.39
C GLY A 66 -8.84 -10.51 13.12
N CYS A 67 -7.98 -9.52 13.19
CA CYS A 67 -8.29 -8.13 12.89
C CYS A 67 -7.33 -7.60 11.82
N ARG A 68 -7.80 -6.60 11.06
CA ARG A 68 -6.99 -5.80 10.14
C ARG A 68 -7.47 -4.35 10.10
N HIS A 69 -6.58 -3.45 9.73
CA HIS A 69 -6.87 -2.03 9.59
C HIS A 69 -7.26 -1.65 8.16
N ILE A 70 -8.09 -0.62 8.05
CA ILE A 70 -8.39 0.03 6.78
C ILE A 70 -7.48 1.27 6.67
N CYS A 71 -6.78 1.36 5.55
CA CYS A 71 -5.78 2.38 5.27
C CYS A 71 -6.17 3.17 4.04
N ARG A 72 -6.01 4.50 4.08
CA ARG A 72 -6.37 5.41 2.98
C ARG A 72 -5.22 6.32 2.59
N LYS A 73 -5.04 6.53 1.29
CA LYS A 73 -4.04 7.45 0.74
C LYS A 73 -4.67 8.27 -0.39
N ASP A 74 -4.47 9.58 -0.33
CA ASP A 74 -4.78 10.45 -1.46
C ASP A 74 -3.76 10.18 -2.57
N HIS A 75 -4.25 9.83 -3.75
CA HIS A 75 -3.44 9.61 -4.93
C HIS A 75 -3.72 10.72 -5.94
N VAL A 76 -2.67 11.45 -6.28
CA VAL A 76 -2.70 12.57 -7.22
C VAL A 76 -2.08 12.07 -8.52
N GLN A 77 -2.89 11.95 -9.56
CA GLN A 77 -2.42 11.62 -10.90
C GLN A 77 -1.99 12.92 -11.60
N PRO A 78 -0.71 13.08 -11.96
CA PRO A 78 -0.21 14.32 -12.51
C PRO A 78 -0.80 14.61 -13.89
N GLN A 79 -1.27 15.84 -14.11
CA GLN A 79 -1.79 16.30 -15.40
C GLN A 79 -1.46 17.77 -15.65
N CYS A 80 -1.18 18.12 -16.90
CA CYS A 80 -1.04 19.52 -17.31
C CYS A 80 -2.41 20.14 -17.55
N CYS A 81 -2.53 21.44 -17.24
CA CYS A 81 -3.69 22.22 -17.65
C CYS A 81 -3.72 22.39 -19.18
N PRO A 82 -4.89 22.68 -19.78
CA PRO A 82 -5.00 22.92 -21.23
C PRO A 82 -4.00 23.98 -21.72
N GLY A 83 -3.47 23.78 -22.92
CA GLY A 83 -2.44 24.63 -23.53
C GLY A 83 -1.02 24.42 -22.99
N HIS A 84 -0.78 23.33 -22.23
CA HIS A 84 0.53 23.01 -21.67
C HIS A 84 0.92 21.55 -21.90
N TRP A 85 2.23 21.29 -21.97
CA TRP A 85 2.76 19.99 -22.39
C TRP A 85 4.04 19.58 -21.65
N GLY A 86 4.35 18.29 -21.69
CA GLY A 86 5.53 17.68 -21.08
C GLY A 86 5.46 17.53 -19.56
N PRO A 87 6.43 16.84 -18.93
CA PRO A 87 6.47 16.61 -17.48
C PRO A 87 6.51 17.89 -16.64
N ASN A 88 7.01 19.00 -17.21
CA ASN A 88 7.04 20.30 -16.56
C ASN A 88 5.87 21.22 -16.96
N CYS A 89 4.90 20.74 -17.74
CA CYS A 89 3.75 21.53 -18.20
C CYS A 89 4.16 22.90 -18.77
N MET A 90 5.07 22.85 -19.74
CA MET A 90 5.50 24.04 -20.48
C MET A 90 4.37 24.55 -21.34
N GLU A 91 4.33 25.87 -21.55
CA GLU A 91 3.32 26.52 -22.38
C GLU A 91 3.49 26.11 -23.86
N CYS A 92 2.38 25.84 -24.55
CA CYS A 92 2.39 25.59 -25.99
C CYS A 92 2.87 26.84 -26.77
N PRO A 93 3.52 26.67 -27.93
CA PRO A 93 3.84 27.79 -28.82
C PRO A 93 2.60 28.62 -29.15
N GLY A 94 2.70 29.96 -29.19
CA GLY A 94 1.55 30.87 -29.35
C GLY A 94 0.76 31.14 -28.06
N GLY A 95 1.12 30.49 -26.94
CA GLY A 95 0.56 30.71 -25.61
C GLY A 95 -0.53 29.71 -25.21
N ALA A 96 -0.73 29.50 -23.91
CA ALA A 96 -1.67 28.51 -23.36
C ALA A 96 -3.13 28.87 -23.61
N ARG A 97 -3.43 30.17 -23.76
CA ARG A 97 -4.80 30.66 -24.07
C ARG A 97 -5.18 30.44 -25.52
N SER A 98 -4.20 30.53 -26.42
CA SER A 98 -4.39 30.35 -27.86
C SER A 98 -3.26 29.49 -28.43
N PRO A 99 -3.20 28.18 -28.08
CA PRO A 99 -2.14 27.30 -28.56
C PRO A 99 -2.02 27.33 -30.08
N CYS A 100 -0.79 27.33 -30.58
CA CYS A 100 -0.48 27.46 -32.00
C CYS A 100 -1.12 28.69 -32.65
N SER A 101 -1.06 29.83 -31.93
CA SER A 101 -1.62 31.12 -32.32
C SER A 101 -3.13 31.08 -32.66
N GLY A 102 -3.84 30.07 -32.16
CA GLY A 102 -5.25 29.81 -32.47
C GLY A 102 -5.50 29.27 -33.90
N ARG A 103 -4.44 28.91 -34.64
CA ARG A 103 -4.45 28.51 -36.06
C ARG A 103 -3.93 27.08 -36.26
N GLY A 104 -3.94 26.29 -35.20
CA GLY A 104 -3.42 24.93 -35.19
C GLY A 104 -3.81 24.17 -33.92
N SER A 105 -3.31 22.95 -33.79
CA SER A 105 -3.45 22.12 -32.59
C SER A 105 -2.08 21.79 -31.99
N CYS A 106 -1.95 21.96 -30.68
CA CYS A 106 -0.73 21.64 -29.94
C CYS A 106 -0.77 20.19 -29.44
N ALA A 107 0.35 19.46 -29.56
CA ALA A 107 0.54 18.19 -28.86
C ALA A 107 0.72 18.43 -27.34
N GLU A 108 -0.41 18.66 -26.67
CA GLU A 108 -0.49 19.00 -25.24
C GLU A 108 -0.55 17.76 -24.32
N GLY A 109 -0.48 17.99 -23.00
CA GLY A 109 -0.52 16.94 -21.97
C GLY A 109 0.86 16.42 -21.54
N MET A 110 0.87 15.52 -20.55
CA MET A 110 2.10 15.03 -19.90
C MET A 110 3.06 14.29 -20.86
N GLU A 111 2.51 13.61 -21.87
CA GLU A 111 3.25 12.90 -22.92
C GLU A 111 3.39 13.73 -24.21
N GLY A 112 2.78 14.93 -24.24
CA GLY A 112 2.86 15.86 -25.35
C GLY A 112 4.27 16.43 -25.50
N ASN A 113 4.63 16.81 -26.72
CA ASN A 113 5.92 17.41 -27.06
C ASN A 113 5.81 18.88 -27.52
N GLY A 114 4.63 19.48 -27.38
CA GLY A 114 4.40 20.89 -27.69
C GLY A 114 4.40 21.24 -29.18
N ARG A 115 4.56 20.25 -30.07
CA ARG A 115 4.59 20.50 -31.51
C ARG A 115 3.22 20.99 -31.98
N CYS A 116 3.24 22.09 -32.74
CA CYS A 116 2.06 22.60 -33.42
C CYS A 116 1.83 21.90 -34.75
N SER A 117 0.59 21.48 -34.97
CA SER A 117 0.07 21.05 -36.26
C SER A 117 -0.81 22.17 -36.83
N CYS A 118 -0.29 22.89 -37.81
CA CYS A 118 -0.95 24.06 -38.39
C CYS A 118 -2.10 23.68 -39.32
N GLN A 119 -3.13 24.52 -39.34
CA GLN A 119 -4.21 24.45 -40.32
C GLN A 119 -3.68 24.81 -41.73
N ASP A 120 -4.40 24.37 -42.76
CA ASP A 120 -4.02 24.62 -44.16
C ASP A 120 -3.85 26.13 -44.44
N GLY A 121 -2.75 26.48 -45.11
CA GLY A 121 -2.40 27.88 -45.41
C GLY A 121 -1.54 28.58 -44.35
N PHE A 122 -1.39 28.01 -43.15
CA PHE A 122 -0.51 28.52 -42.10
C PHE A 122 0.76 27.69 -41.93
N GLY A 123 1.82 28.34 -41.47
CA GLY A 123 3.13 27.77 -41.22
C GLY A 123 3.86 28.46 -40.07
N GLY A 124 5.08 28.00 -39.79
CA GLY A 124 5.86 28.45 -38.63
C GLY A 124 5.70 27.52 -37.42
N THR A 125 6.56 27.72 -36.43
CA THR A 125 6.66 26.87 -35.23
C THR A 125 5.41 26.99 -34.33
N ALA A 126 4.77 28.16 -34.34
CA ALA A 126 3.55 28.48 -33.62
C ALA A 126 2.35 28.77 -34.54
N CYS A 127 2.42 28.40 -35.83
CA CYS A 127 1.42 28.74 -36.84
C CYS A 127 1.18 30.25 -36.98
N GLU A 128 2.24 31.02 -36.82
CA GLU A 128 2.29 32.48 -36.78
C GLU A 128 2.56 33.12 -38.14
N ALA A 129 2.81 32.33 -39.18
CA ALA A 129 3.08 32.80 -40.54
C ALA A 129 2.17 32.14 -41.57
N CYS A 130 2.16 32.66 -42.80
CA CYS A 130 1.56 31.96 -43.93
C CYS A 130 2.49 30.83 -44.39
N ALA A 131 1.90 29.73 -44.89
CA ALA A 131 2.66 28.57 -45.36
C ALA A 131 3.50 28.86 -46.61
N HIS A 132 3.11 29.86 -47.40
CA HIS A 132 3.80 30.28 -48.61
C HIS A 132 3.96 31.81 -48.66
N ASP A 133 5.10 32.26 -49.21
CA ASP A 133 5.50 33.67 -49.25
C ASP A 133 4.63 34.54 -50.16
N ASN A 134 3.77 33.95 -50.99
CA ASN A 134 2.85 34.65 -51.89
C ASN A 134 1.41 34.73 -51.34
N LEU A 135 1.17 34.30 -50.10
CA LEU A 135 -0.13 34.37 -49.45
C LEU A 135 -0.20 35.56 -48.50
N PHE A 136 -1.36 36.20 -48.41
CA PHE A 136 -1.56 37.35 -47.54
C PHE A 136 -2.94 37.41 -46.88
N GLY A 137 -3.02 38.28 -45.88
CA GLY A 137 -4.23 38.56 -45.10
C GLY A 137 -4.38 37.65 -43.88
N PRO A 138 -5.35 37.96 -43.00
CA PRO A 138 -5.47 37.34 -41.69
C PRO A 138 -5.76 35.84 -41.75
N ASN A 139 -6.20 35.31 -42.90
CA ASN A 139 -6.45 33.88 -43.12
C ASN A 139 -5.47 33.22 -44.10
N CYS A 140 -4.44 33.92 -44.59
CA CYS A 140 -3.49 33.44 -45.60
C CYS A 140 -4.16 32.81 -46.85
N SER A 141 -5.33 33.30 -47.22
CA SER A 141 -6.13 32.74 -48.32
C SER A 141 -6.03 33.53 -49.62
N ALA A 142 -5.60 34.79 -49.56
CA ALA A 142 -5.44 35.63 -50.74
C ALA A 142 -4.04 35.43 -51.34
N VAL A 143 -3.97 35.40 -52.67
CA VAL A 143 -2.73 35.15 -53.41
C VAL A 143 -2.24 36.46 -54.05
N CYS A 144 -0.97 36.79 -53.83
CA CYS A 144 -0.31 37.90 -54.48
C CYS A 144 -0.28 37.73 -56.01
N SER A 145 -0.56 38.83 -56.73
CA SER A 145 -0.66 38.85 -58.20
C SER A 145 0.36 39.79 -58.86
N CYS A 146 1.40 40.20 -58.12
CA CYS A 146 2.46 41.08 -58.64
C CYS A 146 3.26 40.36 -59.74
N VAL A 147 3.24 40.89 -60.97
CA VAL A 147 3.97 40.31 -62.11
C VAL A 147 5.45 40.72 -62.04
N HIS A 148 5.72 42.02 -61.89
CA HIS A 148 7.07 42.57 -61.77
C HIS A 148 7.19 43.43 -60.50
N GLY A 149 7.00 42.83 -59.34
CA GLY A 149 7.13 43.53 -58.05
C GLY A 149 7.26 42.60 -56.86
N VAL A 150 7.46 43.19 -55.69
CA VAL A 150 7.45 42.49 -54.40
C VAL A 150 6.10 42.69 -53.74
N CYS A 151 5.49 41.62 -53.25
CA CYS A 151 4.19 41.69 -52.58
C CYS A 151 4.33 41.95 -51.08
N ASN A 152 3.44 42.77 -50.52
CA ASN A 152 3.20 42.84 -49.08
C ASN A 152 2.42 41.61 -48.61
N SER A 153 3.13 40.50 -48.42
CA SER A 153 2.59 39.19 -48.06
C SER A 153 2.65 38.91 -46.54
N GLY A 154 2.09 37.77 -46.12
CA GLY A 154 2.00 37.38 -44.70
C GLY A 154 0.66 37.73 -44.05
N ILE A 155 0.53 37.39 -42.75
CA ILE A 155 -0.74 37.50 -42.01
C ILE A 155 -1.23 38.95 -41.91
N ASP A 156 -0.31 39.89 -41.72
CA ASP A 156 -0.58 41.34 -41.67
C ASP A 156 -0.44 42.01 -43.05
N GLY A 157 -0.12 41.23 -44.08
CA GLY A 157 0.03 41.72 -45.45
C GLY A 157 -1.33 42.06 -46.07
N ASP A 158 -1.37 43.15 -46.84
CA ASP A 158 -2.55 43.61 -47.57
C ASP A 158 -2.52 43.26 -49.07
N GLY A 159 -1.45 42.61 -49.54
CA GLY A 159 -1.28 42.19 -50.92
C GLY A 159 -0.88 43.30 -51.88
N SER A 160 -0.57 44.51 -51.39
CA SER A 160 -0.06 45.59 -52.21
C SER A 160 1.28 45.21 -52.87
N CYS A 161 1.48 45.65 -54.12
CA CYS A 161 2.68 45.36 -54.89
C CYS A 161 3.61 46.58 -54.92
N GLU A 162 4.85 46.43 -54.44
CA GLU A 162 5.92 47.36 -54.72
C GLU A 162 6.58 46.98 -56.04
N CYS A 163 6.29 47.76 -57.10
CA CYS A 163 6.77 47.44 -58.44
C CYS A 163 8.28 47.57 -58.57
N TYR A 164 8.88 46.61 -59.29
CA TYR A 164 10.23 46.76 -59.80
C TYR A 164 10.27 48.00 -60.70
N SER A 165 11.29 48.83 -60.52
CA SER A 165 11.48 50.05 -61.31
C SER A 165 11.42 49.74 -62.82
N ALA A 166 10.72 50.58 -63.59
CA ALA A 166 10.25 50.42 -64.98
C ALA A 166 8.89 49.73 -65.18
N TYR A 167 8.21 49.31 -64.11
CA TYR A 167 6.82 48.84 -64.14
C TYR A 167 5.93 49.64 -63.19
N THR A 168 4.65 49.76 -63.53
CA THR A 168 3.61 50.47 -62.78
C THR A 168 2.30 49.68 -62.80
N GLY A 169 1.27 50.24 -62.18
CA GLY A 169 -0.03 49.61 -61.97
C GLY A 169 -0.10 48.79 -60.68
N SER A 170 -1.32 48.46 -60.23
CA SER A 170 -1.56 47.75 -58.97
C SER A 170 -0.97 46.33 -58.94
N HIS A 171 -0.70 45.74 -60.10
CA HIS A 171 -0.11 44.40 -60.26
C HIS A 171 1.28 44.43 -60.90
N CYS A 172 1.86 45.62 -61.13
CA CYS A 172 3.18 45.79 -61.75
C CYS A 172 3.31 45.09 -63.12
N ASP A 173 2.24 45.11 -63.89
CA ASP A 173 2.10 44.50 -65.21
C ASP A 173 2.30 45.51 -66.35
N GLN A 174 2.27 46.81 -66.04
CA GLN A 174 2.37 47.87 -67.04
C GLN A 174 3.81 48.39 -67.14
N PRO A 175 4.49 48.25 -68.28
CA PRO A 175 5.82 48.85 -68.47
C PRO A 175 5.70 50.38 -68.60
N ILE A 176 6.72 51.11 -68.16
CA ILE A 176 6.83 52.57 -68.33
C ILE A 176 7.62 52.85 -69.63
N PRO A 177 6.96 53.27 -70.73
CA PRO A 177 7.61 53.41 -72.03
C PRO A 177 8.78 54.40 -72.05
N GLU A 178 8.68 55.47 -71.27
CA GLU A 178 9.67 56.55 -71.20
C GLU A 178 10.98 56.09 -70.53
N CYS A 179 10.93 54.97 -69.80
CA CYS A 179 12.10 54.32 -69.21
C CYS A 179 12.86 53.39 -70.16
N ALA A 180 12.39 53.22 -71.41
CA ALA A 180 13.06 52.37 -72.40
C ALA A 180 14.42 52.93 -72.85
N ASP A 181 14.58 54.26 -72.86
CA ASP A 181 15.78 54.95 -73.37
C ASP A 181 16.77 55.37 -72.27
N LEU A 182 16.37 55.33 -70.98
CA LEU A 182 17.22 55.75 -69.85
C LEU A 182 18.07 54.59 -69.31
N LEU A 183 19.38 54.62 -69.58
CA LEU A 183 20.35 53.65 -69.06
C LEU A 183 20.69 53.95 -67.59
N CYS A 184 20.15 53.14 -66.68
CA CYS A 184 20.48 53.18 -65.26
C CYS A 184 21.63 52.21 -64.90
N PRO A 185 22.44 52.52 -63.87
CA PRO A 185 23.54 51.67 -63.40
C PRO A 185 23.04 50.35 -62.77
N GLU A 186 23.96 49.40 -62.54
CA GLU A 186 23.64 48.05 -62.04
C GLU A 186 22.79 48.08 -60.75
N ASN A 187 21.81 47.18 -60.65
CA ASN A 187 20.87 47.09 -59.53
C ASN A 187 20.00 48.34 -59.30
N SER A 188 19.88 49.19 -60.31
CA SER A 188 18.95 50.32 -60.38
C SER A 188 18.20 50.30 -61.71
N ARG A 189 17.05 50.97 -61.75
CA ARG A 189 16.20 51.07 -62.94
C ARG A 189 15.41 52.37 -62.89
N CYS A 190 14.97 52.83 -64.05
CA CYS A 190 14.26 54.09 -64.20
C CYS A 190 12.89 54.06 -63.50
N SER A 191 12.53 55.14 -62.80
CA SER A 191 11.21 55.38 -62.22
C SER A 191 10.86 56.87 -62.27
N PRO A 192 9.57 57.24 -62.25
CA PRO A 192 9.15 58.63 -62.05
C PRO A 192 9.67 59.17 -60.72
N SER A 193 10.07 60.45 -60.69
CA SER A 193 10.59 61.09 -59.48
C SER A 193 9.46 61.34 -58.49
N SER A 194 9.74 61.10 -57.21
CA SER A 194 8.77 61.32 -56.11
C SER A 194 8.29 62.78 -55.97
N GLN A 195 9.02 63.73 -56.56
CA GLN A 195 8.70 65.16 -56.51
C GLN A 195 7.98 65.66 -57.78
N ASP A 196 8.17 64.97 -58.91
CA ASP A 196 7.61 65.34 -60.20
C ASP A 196 7.49 64.09 -61.09
N GLU A 197 6.26 63.63 -61.30
CA GLU A 197 5.95 62.44 -62.10
C GLU A 197 6.38 62.60 -63.57
N THR A 198 6.67 63.82 -64.03
CA THR A 198 7.18 64.09 -65.39
C THR A 198 8.70 63.94 -65.50
N LYS A 199 9.41 63.86 -64.38
CA LYS A 199 10.87 63.71 -64.32
C LYS A 199 11.25 62.27 -64.01
N LEU A 200 12.12 61.69 -64.82
CA LEU A 200 12.63 60.32 -64.60
C LEU A 200 13.93 60.35 -63.80
N GLU A 201 14.05 59.45 -62.83
CA GLU A 201 15.26 59.22 -62.05
C GLU A 201 15.57 57.72 -61.96
N CYS A 202 16.85 57.37 -61.79
CA CYS A 202 17.20 56.00 -61.48
C CYS A 202 16.92 55.74 -60.00
N LYS A 203 16.16 54.69 -59.69
CA LYS A 203 15.90 54.22 -58.34
C LYS A 203 16.45 52.81 -58.18
N CYS A 204 16.98 52.50 -57.01
CA CYS A 204 17.43 51.15 -56.71
C CYS A 204 16.31 50.13 -56.88
N LEU A 205 16.65 48.94 -57.37
CA LEU A 205 15.69 47.84 -57.42
C LEU A 205 15.16 47.55 -56.00
N PRO A 206 13.90 47.09 -55.86
CA PRO A 206 13.41 46.51 -54.62
C PRO A 206 14.41 45.49 -54.09
N ASN A 207 14.71 45.56 -52.79
CA ASN A 207 15.76 44.81 -52.07
C ASN A 207 17.18 45.41 -52.08
N TYR A 208 17.38 46.58 -52.68
CA TYR A 208 18.63 47.34 -52.65
C TYR A 208 18.41 48.73 -52.05
N GLN A 209 19.42 49.26 -51.36
CA GLN A 209 19.42 50.58 -50.74
C GLN A 209 20.53 51.47 -51.33
N GLY A 210 20.26 52.77 -51.43
CA GLY A 210 21.18 53.73 -52.02
C GLY A 210 20.48 54.98 -52.53
N ASP A 211 21.21 55.76 -53.32
CA ASP A 211 20.75 57.02 -53.94
C ASP A 211 20.25 56.83 -55.39
N GLY A 212 20.05 55.58 -55.82
CA GLY A 212 19.63 55.26 -57.18
C GLY A 212 20.77 55.19 -58.21
N HIS A 213 21.93 55.77 -57.91
CA HIS A 213 23.16 55.61 -58.72
C HIS A 213 24.12 54.58 -58.13
N TYR A 214 24.13 54.44 -56.81
CA TYR A 214 24.93 53.47 -56.07
C TYR A 214 24.04 52.60 -55.18
N CYS A 215 23.59 51.48 -55.72
CA CYS A 215 22.64 50.58 -55.08
C CYS A 215 23.35 49.36 -54.47
N LYS A 216 23.40 49.30 -53.14
CA LYS A 216 23.92 48.15 -52.39
C LYS A 216 22.79 47.22 -51.98
N PRO A 217 23.00 45.90 -51.98
CA PRO A 217 21.97 44.99 -51.51
C PRO A 217 21.69 45.20 -50.03
N ILE A 218 20.42 45.19 -49.65
CA ILE A 218 20.01 45.27 -48.24
C ILE A 218 20.39 43.95 -47.57
N ASN A 219 21.06 44.02 -46.42
CA ASN A 219 21.38 42.84 -45.61
C ASN A 219 20.44 42.80 -44.37
N PRO A 220 19.40 41.95 -44.37
CA PRO A 220 18.45 41.87 -43.26
C PRO A 220 19.09 41.49 -41.93
N CYS A 221 20.20 40.73 -41.96
CA CYS A 221 20.86 40.25 -40.75
C CYS A 221 21.42 41.36 -39.85
N LEU A 222 21.56 42.59 -40.37
CA LEU A 222 21.97 43.75 -39.58
C LEU A 222 20.82 44.39 -38.79
N GLN A 223 19.58 43.97 -39.02
CA GLN A 223 18.36 44.56 -38.45
C GLN A 223 17.67 43.65 -37.41
N ALA A 224 18.39 42.68 -36.82
CA ALA A 224 17.86 41.76 -35.80
C ALA A 224 16.55 41.04 -36.20
N VAL A 225 16.46 40.65 -37.47
CA VAL A 225 15.28 40.00 -38.09
C VAL A 225 15.08 38.53 -37.69
N CYS A 226 15.99 37.94 -36.91
CA CYS A 226 15.91 36.56 -36.42
C CYS A 226 15.83 36.56 -34.89
N HIS A 227 15.42 35.43 -34.31
CA HIS A 227 15.46 35.22 -32.86
C HIS A 227 16.86 35.48 -32.26
N PRO A 228 16.99 36.00 -31.01
CA PRO A 228 18.30 36.19 -30.37
C PRO A 228 19.17 34.93 -30.26
N HIS A 229 18.53 33.76 -30.18
CA HIS A 229 19.17 32.44 -30.18
C HIS A 229 19.21 31.78 -31.57
N ALA A 230 19.09 32.56 -32.65
CA ALA A 230 19.27 32.10 -34.02
C ALA A 230 20.51 32.74 -34.65
N ARG A 231 21.08 32.05 -35.64
CA ARG A 231 22.10 32.58 -36.53
C ARG A 231 21.44 32.99 -37.84
N CYS A 232 21.62 34.26 -38.21
CA CYS A 232 21.17 34.79 -39.50
C CYS A 232 22.23 34.52 -40.58
N THR A 233 21.82 33.96 -41.70
CA THR A 233 22.65 33.79 -42.90
C THR A 233 22.11 34.66 -44.04
N TYR A 234 22.98 35.49 -44.60
CA TYR A 234 22.65 36.36 -45.72
C TYR A 234 22.67 35.55 -47.03
N LEU A 235 21.54 35.50 -47.75
CA LEU A 235 21.37 34.69 -48.97
C LEU A 235 21.38 35.52 -50.26
N GLY A 236 21.39 36.85 -50.14
CA GLY A 236 21.29 37.77 -51.26
C GLY A 236 20.47 39.01 -50.90
N PRO A 237 20.24 39.93 -51.86
CA PRO A 237 19.58 41.20 -51.60
C PRO A 237 18.24 41.02 -50.89
N ASN A 238 18.12 41.59 -49.68
CA ASN A 238 16.99 41.49 -48.75
C ASN A 238 16.50 40.06 -48.44
N ARG A 239 17.32 39.03 -48.72
CA ARG A 239 17.02 37.62 -48.47
C ARG A 239 17.94 37.07 -47.40
N HIS A 240 17.35 36.37 -46.44
CA HIS A 240 18.06 35.78 -45.33
C HIS A 240 17.43 34.44 -44.94
N SER A 241 18.17 33.64 -44.18
CA SER A 241 17.64 32.48 -43.47
C SER A 241 18.04 32.57 -42.01
N CYS A 242 17.09 32.28 -41.13
CA CYS A 242 17.36 32.12 -39.71
C CYS A 242 17.51 30.64 -39.40
N THR A 243 18.54 30.27 -38.64
CA THR A 243 18.72 28.90 -38.15
C THR A 243 18.98 28.93 -36.65
N CYS A 244 18.21 28.21 -35.84
CA CYS A 244 18.44 28.16 -34.40
C CYS A 244 19.87 27.69 -34.07
N GLN A 245 20.45 28.24 -33.01
CA GLN A 245 21.76 27.85 -32.49
C GLN A 245 21.70 26.43 -31.91
N GLU A 246 22.88 25.82 -31.71
CA GLU A 246 22.97 24.50 -31.08
C GLU A 246 22.30 24.49 -29.69
N GLY A 247 21.53 23.44 -29.40
CA GLY A 247 20.71 23.34 -28.19
C GLY A 247 19.35 24.04 -28.26
N TYR A 248 18.99 24.65 -29.41
CA TYR A 248 17.66 25.23 -29.65
C TYR A 248 16.99 24.60 -30.89
N HIS A 249 15.66 24.61 -30.91
CA HIS A 249 14.85 24.10 -32.02
C HIS A 249 13.76 25.10 -32.43
N GLY A 250 13.31 25.01 -33.69
CA GLY A 250 12.32 25.90 -34.28
C GLY A 250 12.73 26.32 -35.70
N ASP A 251 12.09 27.36 -36.22
CA ASP A 251 12.29 27.90 -37.58
C ASP A 251 13.31 29.04 -37.66
N GLY A 252 13.93 29.43 -36.54
CA GLY A 252 14.89 30.52 -36.48
C GLY A 252 14.27 31.90 -36.21
N GLN A 253 12.96 32.04 -36.40
CA GLN A 253 12.19 33.19 -35.92
C GLN A 253 11.69 32.96 -34.49
N VAL A 254 11.30 31.72 -34.20
CA VAL A 254 11.06 31.22 -32.86
C VAL A 254 12.11 30.14 -32.57
N CYS A 255 12.93 30.32 -31.54
CA CYS A 255 13.87 29.29 -31.09
C CYS A 255 13.62 28.97 -29.62
N LEU A 256 13.16 27.75 -29.38
CA LEU A 256 12.89 27.22 -28.05
C LEU A 256 14.07 26.37 -27.58
N PRO A 257 14.48 26.45 -26.30
CA PRO A 257 15.55 25.61 -25.78
C PRO A 257 15.15 24.14 -25.86
N VAL A 258 16.08 23.30 -26.26
CA VAL A 258 15.90 21.85 -26.26
C VAL A 258 16.17 21.34 -24.84
N ASP A 259 15.11 20.99 -24.12
CA ASP A 259 15.23 20.30 -22.84
C ASP A 259 15.12 18.78 -23.06
N HIS A 260 16.26 18.09 -22.99
CA HIS A 260 16.31 16.63 -23.11
C HIS A 260 15.49 15.93 -22.01
N CYS A 261 15.30 16.53 -20.83
CA CYS A 261 14.45 15.93 -19.80
C CYS A 261 12.97 15.88 -20.19
N GLN A 262 12.52 16.71 -21.15
CA GLN A 262 11.16 16.62 -21.71
C GLN A 262 11.02 15.54 -22.79
N THR A 263 12.14 15.11 -23.39
CA THR A 263 12.15 14.13 -24.48
C THR A 263 12.79 12.84 -24.01
N ASN A 264 12.01 11.76 -23.90
CA ASN A 264 12.48 10.47 -23.39
C ASN A 264 13.21 10.57 -22.03
N TYR A 265 12.80 11.54 -21.19
CA TYR A 265 13.37 11.80 -19.85
C TYR A 265 14.90 11.91 -19.83
N GLY A 266 15.50 12.48 -20.89
CA GLY A 266 16.95 12.65 -21.01
C GLY A 266 17.72 11.34 -21.14
N ASN A 267 17.06 10.25 -21.56
CA ASN A 267 17.55 8.87 -21.47
C ASN A 267 17.89 8.44 -20.03
N CYS A 268 17.35 9.14 -19.03
CA CYS A 268 17.43 8.75 -17.64
C CYS A 268 16.37 7.70 -17.31
N SER A 269 16.63 6.90 -16.26
CA SER A 269 15.65 5.94 -15.75
C SER A 269 14.58 6.67 -14.92
N THR A 270 13.31 6.63 -15.34
CA THR A 270 12.21 7.26 -14.60
C THR A 270 12.01 6.65 -13.21
N GLU A 271 12.41 5.40 -13.00
CA GLU A 271 12.23 4.68 -11.74
C GLU A 271 13.27 5.08 -10.69
N SER A 272 14.55 5.17 -11.06
CA SER A 272 15.68 5.28 -10.13
C SER A 272 16.45 6.60 -10.17
N THR A 273 16.16 7.47 -11.15
CA THR A 273 16.90 8.72 -11.38
C THR A 273 16.01 9.96 -11.52
N VAL A 274 16.61 11.12 -11.28
CA VAL A 274 16.09 12.44 -11.61
C VAL A 274 16.88 12.99 -12.79
N CYS A 275 16.20 13.42 -13.85
CA CYS A 275 16.84 14.14 -14.95
C CYS A 275 17.00 15.61 -14.55
N ILE A 276 18.22 16.13 -14.66
CA ILE A 276 18.58 17.51 -14.35
C ILE A 276 18.89 18.22 -15.67
N TYR A 277 18.19 19.32 -15.92
CA TYR A 277 18.43 20.19 -17.06
C TYR A 277 19.55 21.17 -16.73
N ASP A 278 20.70 21.04 -17.42
CA ASP A 278 21.89 21.86 -17.19
C ASP A 278 21.92 23.10 -18.10
N GLY A 279 21.15 23.08 -19.18
CA GLY A 279 21.08 24.15 -20.17
C GLY A 279 20.58 23.66 -21.52
N PRO A 280 20.43 24.56 -22.51
CA PRO A 280 19.89 24.21 -23.82
C PRO A 280 20.69 23.07 -24.47
N GLY A 281 20.04 21.93 -24.73
CA GLY A 281 20.66 20.72 -25.27
C GLY A 281 21.53 19.92 -24.30
N GLN A 282 21.55 20.24 -23.00
CA GLN A 282 22.39 19.59 -21.99
C GLN A 282 21.56 19.11 -20.78
N SER A 283 21.78 17.86 -20.39
CA SER A 283 21.13 17.26 -19.22
C SER A 283 21.99 16.12 -18.67
N HIS A 284 21.88 15.86 -17.37
CA HIS A 284 22.45 14.67 -16.74
C HIS A 284 21.44 13.98 -15.81
N CYS A 285 21.75 12.75 -15.42
CA CYS A 285 20.92 11.94 -14.53
C CYS A 285 21.57 11.85 -13.15
N GLU A 286 20.81 12.16 -12.10
CA GLU A 286 21.22 11.93 -10.70
C GLU A 286 20.39 10.81 -10.08
N CYS A 287 20.97 10.03 -9.17
CA CYS A 287 20.20 9.02 -8.45
C CYS A 287 19.17 9.66 -7.52
N LYS A 288 17.96 9.09 -7.48
CA LYS A 288 16.97 9.44 -6.45
C LYS A 288 17.50 9.09 -5.06
N GLU A 289 16.89 9.68 -4.04
CA GLU A 289 17.16 9.31 -2.64
C GLU A 289 16.96 7.79 -2.43
N HIS A 290 17.86 7.19 -1.64
CA HIS A 290 17.95 5.73 -1.43
C HIS A 290 18.30 4.90 -2.67
N TYR A 291 18.85 5.52 -3.72
CA TYR A 291 19.52 4.85 -4.83
C TYR A 291 20.99 5.26 -4.92
N HIS A 292 21.84 4.42 -5.50
CA HIS A 292 23.27 4.67 -5.70
C HIS A 292 23.80 4.02 -6.99
N ASN A 293 25.06 4.26 -7.32
CA ASN A 293 25.76 3.59 -8.43
C ASN A 293 25.05 3.74 -9.79
N TYR A 294 24.95 4.98 -10.29
CA TYR A 294 24.37 5.26 -11.61
C TYR A 294 25.12 4.53 -12.73
N MET A 295 24.37 3.84 -13.59
CA MET A 295 24.84 3.24 -14.83
C MET A 295 24.05 3.80 -16.03
N PRO A 296 24.72 4.36 -17.05
CA PRO A 296 24.06 4.87 -18.25
C PRO A 296 23.13 3.83 -18.91
N GLY A 297 21.90 4.24 -19.24
CA GLY A 297 20.89 3.38 -19.87
C GLY A 297 20.20 2.35 -18.96
N VAL A 298 20.70 2.14 -17.73
CA VAL A 298 20.09 1.24 -16.75
C VAL A 298 19.47 2.03 -15.58
N GLY A 299 20.15 3.08 -15.11
CA GLY A 299 19.74 3.86 -13.94
C GLY A 299 20.57 3.53 -12.70
N CYS A 300 20.00 3.72 -11.52
CA CYS A 300 20.67 3.50 -10.24
C CYS A 300 20.16 2.23 -9.54
N SER A 301 21.02 1.61 -8.73
CA SER A 301 20.66 0.48 -7.88
C SER A 301 20.06 0.94 -6.56
N MET A 302 19.08 0.21 -6.05
CA MET A 302 18.46 0.50 -4.74
C MET A 302 19.47 0.27 -3.62
N ALA A 303 19.62 1.24 -2.73
CA ALA A 303 20.46 1.11 -1.55
C ALA A 303 19.79 0.19 -0.52
N ASP A 304 20.53 -0.78 0.02
CA ASP A 304 20.01 -1.67 1.05
C ASP A 304 20.06 -1.01 2.44
N VAL A 305 18.87 -0.71 2.98
CA VAL A 305 18.70 -0.16 4.33
C VAL A 305 19.17 -1.16 5.39
N CYS A 306 19.00 -2.46 5.13
CA CYS A 306 19.32 -3.53 6.07
C CYS A 306 20.83 -3.74 6.24
N GLU A 307 21.65 -3.45 5.22
CA GLU A 307 23.11 -3.58 5.30
C GLU A 307 23.77 -2.39 6.00
N SER A 308 23.25 -1.17 5.78
CA SER A 308 23.80 0.05 6.37
C SER A 308 23.45 0.20 7.85
N LYS A 309 22.18 0.00 8.22
CA LYS A 309 21.70 0.07 9.60
C LYS A 309 20.37 -0.67 9.76
N ASN A 310 20.42 -1.95 10.12
CA ASN A 310 19.22 -2.77 10.32
C ASN A 310 18.30 -2.17 11.42
N PRO A 311 17.08 -1.71 11.08
CA PRO A 311 16.14 -1.12 12.03
C PRO A 311 15.18 -2.13 12.66
N CYS A 312 15.27 -3.41 12.28
CA CYS A 312 14.36 -4.46 12.74
C CYS A 312 14.76 -5.01 14.12
N HIS A 313 13.82 -5.69 14.78
CA HIS A 313 14.09 -6.43 16.00
C HIS A 313 15.20 -7.47 15.79
N ARG A 314 15.97 -7.80 16.84
CA ARG A 314 17.01 -8.86 16.79
C ARG A 314 16.50 -10.23 16.33
N ASN A 315 15.21 -10.51 16.58
CA ASN A 315 14.52 -11.75 16.21
C ASN A 315 13.63 -11.55 14.97
N ALA A 316 13.96 -10.58 14.11
CA ALA A 316 13.29 -10.34 12.84
C ALA A 316 14.28 -10.39 11.67
N ASN A 317 13.80 -10.86 10.53
CA ASN A 317 14.50 -10.75 9.26
C ASN A 317 14.19 -9.38 8.65
N CYS A 318 15.24 -8.70 8.17
CA CYS A 318 15.15 -7.44 7.45
C CYS A 318 15.27 -7.70 5.96
N SER A 319 14.41 -7.07 5.17
CA SER A 319 14.52 -7.03 3.71
C SER A 319 14.11 -5.65 3.20
N THR A 320 14.87 -5.04 2.31
CA THR A 320 14.47 -3.77 1.70
C THR A 320 13.50 -4.06 0.55
N ILE A 321 12.24 -3.63 0.69
CA ILE A 321 11.18 -3.92 -0.30
C ILE A 321 10.94 -2.78 -1.29
N ALA A 322 11.33 -1.56 -0.90
CA ALA A 322 11.27 -0.36 -1.71
C ALA A 322 12.35 0.61 -1.22
N PRO A 323 12.69 1.66 -2.01
CA PRO A 323 13.74 2.60 -1.65
C PRO A 323 13.47 3.24 -0.29
N GLY A 324 14.41 3.08 0.66
CA GLY A 324 14.27 3.58 2.02
C GLY A 324 13.25 2.83 2.90
N GLN A 325 12.59 1.78 2.39
CA GLN A 325 11.54 1.04 3.10
C GLN A 325 12.01 -0.37 3.51
N PRO A 326 12.44 -0.54 4.78
CA PRO A 326 12.74 -1.85 5.32
C PRO A 326 11.44 -2.58 5.68
N LYS A 327 11.32 -3.83 5.26
CA LYS A 327 10.32 -4.78 5.73
C LYS A 327 10.93 -5.69 6.78
N CYS A 328 10.44 -5.53 8.01
CA CYS A 328 10.78 -6.39 9.13
C CYS A 328 9.75 -7.50 9.28
N THR A 329 10.18 -8.76 9.28
CA THR A 329 9.31 -9.90 9.55
C THR A 329 9.90 -10.74 10.67
N CYS A 330 9.13 -10.97 11.75
CA CYS A 330 9.58 -11.81 12.85
C CYS A 330 10.01 -13.20 12.35
N GLN A 331 11.10 -13.71 12.92
CA GLN A 331 11.62 -15.04 12.61
C GLN A 331 10.63 -16.13 13.00
N LYS A 332 10.78 -17.32 12.41
CA LYS A 332 9.90 -18.47 12.68
C LYS A 332 9.85 -18.78 14.19
N GLY A 333 8.65 -18.78 14.75
CA GLY A 333 8.40 -19.02 16.18
C GLY A 333 8.25 -17.75 17.03
N TYR A 334 8.42 -16.57 16.43
CA TYR A 334 8.14 -15.27 17.04
C TYR A 334 6.93 -14.61 16.38
N VAL A 335 6.24 -13.73 17.11
CA VAL A 335 5.09 -12.94 16.60
C VAL A 335 5.25 -11.47 16.94
N GLY A 336 4.75 -10.58 16.10
CA GLY A 336 4.86 -9.14 16.31
C GLY A 336 4.84 -8.35 15.01
N ASP A 337 5.22 -7.08 15.08
CA ASP A 337 5.25 -6.15 13.94
C ASP A 337 6.60 -6.14 13.20
N GLY A 338 7.58 -6.93 13.66
CA GLY A 338 8.93 -6.99 13.08
C GLY A 338 9.92 -6.00 13.71
N SER A 339 9.43 -4.87 14.25
CA SER A 339 10.22 -3.96 15.09
C SER A 339 10.27 -4.43 16.55
N THR A 340 9.23 -5.13 16.98
CA THR A 340 9.10 -5.86 18.23
C THR A 340 8.64 -7.28 17.92
N CYS A 341 9.37 -8.28 18.39
CA CYS A 341 9.02 -9.69 18.19
C CYS A 341 9.02 -10.44 19.51
N TYR A 342 7.88 -11.03 19.86
CA TYR A 342 7.64 -11.77 21.08
C TYR A 342 7.86 -13.27 20.86
N GLY A 343 8.60 -13.89 21.78
CA GLY A 343 8.83 -15.33 21.80
C GLY A 343 7.67 -16.10 22.42
N ASN A 344 7.89 -17.37 22.73
CA ASN A 344 6.89 -18.20 23.41
C ASN A 344 6.63 -17.73 24.86
N ILE A 345 5.55 -18.19 25.48
CA ILE A 345 5.13 -17.82 26.84
C ILE A 345 6.28 -17.89 27.84
N MET A 346 7.06 -18.98 27.85
CA MET A 346 8.15 -19.13 28.82
C MET A 346 9.30 -18.15 28.56
N GLU A 347 9.61 -17.86 27.30
CA GLU A 347 10.59 -16.84 26.92
C GLU A 347 10.13 -15.44 27.34
N GLN A 348 8.87 -15.09 27.02
CA GLN A 348 8.27 -13.80 27.37
C GLN A 348 8.24 -13.58 28.89
N LEU A 349 7.89 -14.61 29.68
CA LEU A 349 7.92 -14.54 31.13
C LEU A 349 9.32 -14.27 31.68
N ARG A 350 10.34 -14.90 31.10
CA ARG A 350 11.74 -14.69 31.49
C ARG A 350 12.19 -13.28 31.14
N GLU A 351 11.87 -12.78 29.95
CA GLU A 351 12.19 -11.42 29.53
C GLU A 351 11.56 -10.38 30.47
N LEU A 352 10.27 -10.49 30.79
CA LEU A 352 9.60 -9.57 31.74
C LEU A 352 10.24 -9.58 33.13
N ASN A 353 10.75 -10.73 33.57
CA ASN A 353 11.36 -10.87 34.90
C ASN A 353 12.83 -10.42 34.93
N THR A 354 13.52 -10.38 33.80
CA THR A 354 14.95 -10.02 33.71
C THR A 354 15.22 -8.65 33.09
N GLU A 355 14.22 -8.02 32.46
CA GLU A 355 14.32 -6.71 31.83
C GLU A 355 14.90 -5.67 32.81
N PRO A 356 16.06 -5.05 32.49
CA PRO A 356 16.68 -4.07 33.37
C PRO A 356 15.78 -2.84 33.58
N LYS A 357 15.50 -2.49 34.83
CA LYS A 357 14.55 -1.43 35.20
C LYS A 357 13.10 -1.70 34.76
N GLY A 358 12.79 -2.93 34.33
CA GLY A 358 11.45 -3.36 33.97
C GLY A 358 10.51 -3.39 35.18
N LYS A 359 9.23 -3.10 34.96
CA LYS A 359 8.19 -3.06 36.01
C LYS A 359 8.10 -4.37 36.82
N TRP A 360 8.40 -5.49 36.17
CA TRP A 360 8.27 -6.84 36.72
C TRP A 360 9.60 -7.49 37.06
N GLN A 361 10.71 -6.76 36.96
CA GLN A 361 12.04 -7.29 37.21
C GLN A 361 12.13 -7.97 38.59
N GLY A 362 12.41 -9.27 38.60
CA GLY A 362 12.52 -10.10 39.81
C GLY A 362 11.21 -10.32 40.58
N ARG A 363 10.04 -9.90 40.08
CA ARG A 363 8.74 -9.96 40.78
C ARG A 363 7.85 -11.12 40.35
N LEU A 364 8.30 -11.92 39.39
CA LEU A 364 7.55 -13.05 38.82
C LEU A 364 8.29 -14.39 39.06
N THR A 365 9.39 -14.36 39.82
CA THR A 365 10.40 -15.42 39.87
C THR A 365 9.85 -16.72 40.45
N SER A 366 9.03 -16.65 41.50
CA SER A 366 8.54 -17.82 42.22
C SER A 366 7.56 -18.63 41.37
N PHE A 367 6.66 -17.96 40.65
CA PHE A 367 5.72 -18.65 39.77
C PHE A 367 6.38 -19.17 38.50
N ILE A 368 7.34 -18.42 37.93
CA ILE A 368 8.15 -18.90 36.80
C ILE A 368 8.87 -20.19 37.20
N SER A 369 9.41 -20.29 38.41
CA SER A 369 10.03 -21.52 38.91
C SER A 369 9.06 -22.71 39.00
N LEU A 370 7.80 -22.46 39.41
CA LEU A 370 6.74 -23.48 39.39
C LEU A 370 6.44 -23.95 37.96
N LEU A 371 6.30 -23.02 37.02
CA LEU A 371 6.06 -23.32 35.61
C LEU A 371 7.24 -24.12 35.02
N ASP A 372 8.48 -23.68 35.25
CA ASP A 372 9.69 -24.33 34.77
C ASP A 372 9.76 -25.80 35.21
N LYS A 373 9.39 -26.10 36.46
CA LYS A 373 9.46 -27.47 37.01
C LYS A 373 8.29 -28.38 36.64
N THR A 374 7.13 -27.82 36.30
CA THR A 374 5.88 -28.62 36.16
C THR A 374 5.22 -28.56 34.79
N TYR A 375 5.38 -27.48 34.03
CA TYR A 375 4.61 -27.24 32.80
C TYR A 375 5.35 -26.44 31.73
N ALA A 376 6.68 -26.33 31.80
CA ALA A 376 7.49 -25.56 30.88
C ALA A 376 7.36 -26.04 29.43
N TRP A 377 7.50 -27.35 29.21
CA TRP A 377 7.52 -27.91 27.86
C TRP A 377 6.25 -27.61 27.05
N PRO A 378 5.02 -27.80 27.61
CA PRO A 378 3.80 -27.33 26.96
C PRO A 378 3.80 -25.83 26.68
N LEU A 379 4.21 -25.00 27.63
CA LEU A 379 4.21 -23.53 27.48
C LEU A 379 5.30 -23.00 26.55
N THR A 380 6.28 -23.82 26.17
CA THR A 380 7.25 -23.49 25.13
C THR A 380 6.81 -23.95 23.74
N ASN A 381 6.07 -25.06 23.64
CA ASN A 381 5.87 -25.77 22.37
C ASN A 381 4.41 -25.90 21.90
N LEU A 382 3.45 -25.72 22.80
CA LEU A 382 2.02 -25.86 22.55
C LEU A 382 1.32 -24.53 22.82
N GLY A 383 0.07 -24.41 22.41
CA GLY A 383 -0.75 -23.22 22.60
C GLY A 383 -1.83 -23.18 21.52
N PRO A 384 -2.56 -22.07 21.32
CA PRO A 384 -2.60 -20.91 22.21
C PRO A 384 -3.01 -21.24 23.64
N PHE A 385 -2.36 -20.60 24.61
CA PHE A 385 -2.78 -20.56 26.01
C PHE A 385 -2.97 -19.13 26.49
N THR A 386 -3.72 -18.94 27.57
CA THR A 386 -3.70 -17.70 28.35
C THR A 386 -3.25 -18.01 29.77
N VAL A 387 -2.10 -17.48 30.18
CA VAL A 387 -1.53 -17.73 31.52
C VAL A 387 -1.87 -16.57 32.44
N LEU A 388 -2.50 -16.90 33.56
CA LEU A 388 -2.87 -16.00 34.65
C LEU A 388 -1.75 -16.00 35.69
N LEU A 389 -0.82 -15.07 35.58
CA LEU A 389 0.44 -15.05 36.29
C LEU A 389 0.37 -14.25 37.61
N PRO A 390 0.40 -14.86 38.79
CA PRO A 390 0.49 -14.11 40.03
C PRO A 390 1.89 -13.52 40.25
N THR A 391 1.94 -12.33 40.85
CA THR A 391 3.21 -11.76 41.34
C THR A 391 3.75 -12.53 42.55
N ASP A 392 5.06 -12.39 42.81
CA ASP A 392 5.70 -12.96 44.00
C ASP A 392 5.06 -12.46 45.31
N LYS A 393 4.62 -11.19 45.34
CA LYS A 393 3.84 -10.65 46.46
C LYS A 393 2.49 -11.36 46.60
N GLY A 394 1.87 -11.67 45.47
CA GLY A 394 0.62 -12.40 45.34
C GLY A 394 0.69 -13.87 45.77
N LEU A 395 1.90 -14.43 45.87
CA LEU A 395 2.17 -15.81 46.30
C LEU A 395 2.54 -15.95 47.77
N LYS A 396 2.69 -14.86 48.54
CA LYS A 396 3.15 -14.91 49.95
C LYS A 396 2.34 -15.82 50.88
N GLY A 397 1.09 -16.14 50.54
CA GLY A 397 0.26 -17.09 51.30
C GLY A 397 0.47 -18.56 50.94
N PHE A 398 1.37 -18.87 50.01
CA PHE A 398 1.66 -20.21 49.53
C PHE A 398 3.12 -20.56 49.80
N ASN A 399 3.38 -21.73 50.39
CA ASN A 399 4.74 -22.24 50.49
C ASN A 399 5.10 -22.92 49.17
N VAL A 400 5.75 -22.17 48.27
CA VAL A 400 6.18 -22.66 46.95
C VAL A 400 7.12 -23.85 47.08
N LYS A 401 7.93 -23.94 48.15
CA LYS A 401 8.83 -25.07 48.37
C LYS A 401 8.04 -26.34 48.67
N ASP A 402 7.04 -26.25 49.55
CA ASP A 402 6.18 -27.40 49.90
C ASP A 402 5.36 -27.83 48.69
N LEU A 403 4.84 -26.88 47.90
CA LEU A 403 4.13 -27.19 46.67
C LEU A 403 5.00 -27.96 45.67
N LEU A 404 6.29 -27.60 45.58
CA LEU A 404 7.25 -28.27 44.71
C LEU A 404 7.67 -29.67 45.19
N VAL A 405 7.39 -30.04 46.45
CA VAL A 405 7.60 -31.43 46.93
C VAL A 405 6.63 -32.37 46.24
N ASP A 406 5.36 -31.97 46.10
CA ASP A 406 4.36 -32.73 45.36
C ASP A 406 4.21 -32.18 43.92
N LYS A 407 4.94 -32.83 43.00
CA LYS A 407 4.91 -32.48 41.57
C LYS A 407 3.49 -32.53 40.98
N LYS A 408 2.62 -33.44 41.43
CA LYS A 408 1.24 -33.56 40.92
C LYS A 408 0.39 -32.39 41.41
N ALA A 409 0.47 -32.06 42.70
CA ALA A 409 -0.22 -30.91 43.27
C ALA A 409 0.26 -29.58 42.65
N ALA A 410 1.57 -29.38 42.48
CA ALA A 410 2.11 -28.21 41.81
C ALA A 410 1.66 -28.11 40.34
N GLN A 411 1.66 -29.23 39.61
CA GLN A 411 1.18 -29.24 38.23
C GLN A 411 -0.31 -28.90 38.14
N TYR A 412 -1.14 -29.41 39.04
CA TYR A 412 -2.57 -29.07 39.10
C TYR A 412 -2.77 -27.58 39.43
N PHE A 413 -2.02 -27.05 40.40
CA PHE A 413 -2.08 -25.64 40.77
C PHE A 413 -1.68 -24.71 39.63
N VAL A 414 -0.62 -25.06 38.89
CA VAL A 414 -0.21 -24.34 37.69
C VAL A 414 -1.29 -24.40 36.61
N LYS A 415 -1.91 -25.56 36.38
CA LYS A 415 -3.01 -25.71 35.40
C LYS A 415 -4.25 -24.89 35.77
N LEU A 416 -4.53 -24.65 37.05
CA LEU A 416 -5.59 -23.72 37.46
C LEU A 416 -5.34 -22.30 36.94
N HIS A 417 -4.08 -21.93 36.70
CA HIS A 417 -3.67 -20.61 36.21
C HIS A 417 -3.50 -20.53 34.69
N ILE A 418 -3.96 -21.55 33.95
CA ILE A 418 -3.83 -21.58 32.49
C ILE A 418 -5.21 -21.82 31.90
N ILE A 419 -5.57 -21.02 30.90
CA ILE A 419 -6.78 -21.18 30.08
C ILE A 419 -6.36 -21.69 28.71
N ALA A 420 -7.11 -22.64 28.16
CA ALA A 420 -6.92 -23.08 26.77
C ALA A 420 -7.41 -21.98 25.81
N GLY A 421 -6.59 -21.61 24.83
CA GLY A 421 -6.91 -20.55 23.87
C GLY A 421 -6.50 -19.14 24.31
N GLN A 422 -6.72 -18.17 23.43
CA GLN A 422 -6.49 -16.75 23.70
C GLN A 422 -7.74 -16.12 24.31
N MET A 423 -7.60 -15.64 25.55
CA MET A 423 -8.63 -14.98 26.31
C MET A 423 -8.14 -13.55 26.62
N SER A 424 -8.33 -12.62 25.68
CA SER A 424 -7.94 -11.21 25.86
C SER A 424 -8.86 -10.49 26.85
N THR A 425 -8.45 -9.33 27.37
CA THR A 425 -9.30 -8.53 28.26
C THR A 425 -10.61 -8.12 27.59
N GLU A 426 -10.57 -7.81 26.30
CA GLU A 426 -11.75 -7.53 25.48
C GLU A 426 -12.72 -8.73 25.42
N ARG A 427 -12.20 -9.95 25.25
CA ARG A 427 -13.03 -11.16 25.24
C ARG A 427 -13.62 -11.42 26.62
N MET A 428 -12.81 -11.27 27.68
CA MET A 428 -13.26 -11.38 29.07
C MET A 428 -14.38 -10.37 29.38
N ASN A 429 -14.36 -9.17 28.81
CA ASN A 429 -15.44 -8.19 29.00
C ASN A 429 -16.79 -8.64 28.40
N ASN A 430 -16.78 -9.55 27.43
CA ASN A 430 -17.97 -10.03 26.74
C ASN A 430 -18.38 -11.46 27.15
N THR A 431 -17.72 -12.03 28.15
CA THR A 431 -17.98 -13.40 28.63
C THR A 431 -18.01 -13.43 30.15
N ASP A 432 -19.00 -14.10 30.73
CA ASP A 432 -19.13 -14.16 32.20
C ASP A 432 -18.34 -15.30 32.83
N THR A 433 -17.90 -16.28 32.04
CA THR A 433 -17.27 -17.51 32.52
C THR A 433 -16.00 -17.86 31.76
N PHE A 434 -15.03 -18.47 32.46
CA PHE A 434 -13.85 -19.08 31.87
C PHE A 434 -13.61 -20.47 32.44
N TYR A 435 -12.81 -21.27 31.72
CA TYR A 435 -12.40 -22.61 32.16
C TYR A 435 -10.88 -22.71 32.16
N THR A 436 -10.32 -23.27 33.22
CA THR A 436 -8.88 -23.52 33.33
C THR A 436 -8.50 -24.84 32.67
N LEU A 437 -7.22 -25.13 32.52
CA LEU A 437 -6.73 -26.42 32.00
C LEU A 437 -7.04 -27.61 32.91
N THR A 438 -7.53 -27.38 34.14
CA THR A 438 -8.05 -28.46 34.99
C THR A 438 -9.53 -28.76 34.72
N GLY A 439 -10.17 -28.01 33.83
CA GLY A 439 -11.62 -28.06 33.60
C GLY A 439 -12.44 -27.30 34.65
N LYS A 440 -11.79 -26.67 35.63
CA LYS A 440 -12.48 -25.88 36.66
C LYS A 440 -13.01 -24.59 36.02
N SER A 441 -14.30 -24.33 36.20
CA SER A 441 -14.92 -23.07 35.81
C SER A 441 -14.54 -21.94 36.76
N GLY A 442 -14.61 -20.71 36.25
CA GLY A 442 -14.52 -19.49 37.02
C GLY A 442 -15.42 -18.40 36.44
N GLU A 443 -15.76 -17.44 37.28
CA GLU A 443 -16.58 -16.28 36.96
C GLU A 443 -15.68 -15.06 36.70
N ILE A 444 -16.06 -14.28 35.69
CA ILE A 444 -15.44 -13.01 35.32
C ILE A 444 -16.34 -11.89 35.84
N PHE A 445 -15.76 -10.97 36.58
CA PHE A 445 -16.45 -9.79 37.09
C PHE A 445 -15.85 -8.55 36.44
N ASN A 446 -16.64 -7.92 35.59
CA ASN A 446 -16.32 -6.63 35.00
C ASN A 446 -16.67 -5.55 36.02
N GLY A 447 -15.70 -4.70 36.36
CA GLY A 447 -15.85 -3.76 37.49
C GLY A 447 -16.49 -2.44 37.08
N ASP A 448 -17.70 -2.16 37.56
CA ASP A 448 -18.46 -0.90 37.37
C ASP A 448 -17.77 0.40 37.89
N LYS A 449 -16.64 0.32 38.62
CA LYS A 449 -16.00 1.49 39.28
C LYS A 449 -14.51 1.70 39.01
N ASP A 450 -13.73 0.63 38.83
CA ASP A 450 -12.25 0.71 38.69
C ASP A 450 -11.77 0.30 37.28
N ASN A 451 -12.69 -0.07 36.38
CA ASN A 451 -12.42 -0.61 35.03
C ASN A 451 -11.42 -1.79 35.01
N GLN A 452 -11.29 -2.54 36.12
CA GLN A 452 -10.40 -3.70 36.25
C GLN A 452 -11.19 -5.00 36.28
N ILE A 453 -10.78 -5.95 35.44
CA ILE A 453 -11.35 -7.29 35.36
C ILE A 453 -10.91 -8.10 36.58
N LYS A 454 -11.88 -8.75 37.24
CA LYS A 454 -11.63 -9.63 38.39
C LYS A 454 -12.09 -11.04 38.06
N LEU A 455 -11.33 -12.03 38.50
CA LEU A 455 -11.60 -13.44 38.26
C LEU A 455 -11.85 -14.16 39.59
N LYS A 456 -12.71 -15.17 39.59
CA LYS A 456 -12.93 -16.05 40.75
C LYS A 456 -13.19 -17.47 40.27
N LEU A 457 -12.45 -18.45 40.80
CA LEU A 457 -12.77 -19.85 40.53
C LEU A 457 -14.09 -20.25 41.22
N SER A 458 -14.88 -21.10 40.57
CA SER A 458 -16.12 -21.63 41.15
C SER A 458 -15.82 -22.48 42.39
N GLY A 459 -16.42 -22.13 43.52
CA GLY A 459 -16.10 -22.70 44.85
C GLY A 459 -14.87 -22.07 45.53
N GLY A 460 -14.19 -21.13 44.87
CA GLY A 460 -13.13 -20.31 45.46
C GLY A 460 -13.68 -19.25 46.42
N LYS A 461 -12.82 -18.78 47.32
CA LYS A 461 -13.14 -17.74 48.31
C LYS A 461 -12.67 -16.36 47.84
N LYS A 462 -11.61 -16.28 47.02
CA LYS A 462 -10.94 -15.02 46.69
C LYS A 462 -11.23 -14.58 45.25
N LYS A 463 -11.55 -13.30 45.09
CA LYS A 463 -11.50 -12.62 43.79
C LYS A 463 -10.08 -12.11 43.55
N VAL A 464 -9.52 -12.40 42.38
CA VAL A 464 -8.19 -11.93 41.95
C VAL A 464 -8.37 -10.85 40.88
N LYS A 465 -7.48 -9.86 40.82
CA LYS A 465 -7.54 -8.75 39.87
C LYS A 465 -6.45 -8.90 38.81
N ILE A 466 -6.79 -8.63 37.55
CA ILE A 466 -5.79 -8.46 36.49
C ILE A 466 -5.17 -7.07 36.63
N ILE A 467 -3.87 -7.02 36.96
CA ILE A 467 -3.12 -5.77 37.14
C ILE A 467 -2.36 -5.34 35.88
N GLN A 468 -2.14 -6.27 34.95
CA GLN A 468 -1.68 -5.98 33.60
C GLN A 468 -2.15 -7.12 32.70
N GLY A 469 -2.94 -6.80 31.67
CA GLY A 469 -3.45 -7.79 30.73
C GLY A 469 -2.86 -7.67 29.34
N ASP A 470 -3.22 -8.64 28.50
CA ASP A 470 -2.94 -8.69 27.05
C ASP A 470 -1.46 -8.61 26.69
N ILE A 471 -0.59 -9.16 27.54
CA ILE A 471 0.82 -9.29 27.19
C ILE A 471 0.95 -10.45 26.20
N VAL A 472 1.48 -10.16 25.01
CA VAL A 472 1.49 -11.10 23.88
C VAL A 472 2.67 -12.07 23.97
N ALA A 473 2.44 -13.32 23.55
CA ALA A 473 3.47 -14.30 23.27
C ALA A 473 3.14 -15.08 21.99
N SER A 474 4.14 -15.72 21.35
CA SER A 474 3.97 -16.43 20.08
C SER A 474 3.04 -17.63 20.14
N ASN A 475 2.84 -18.19 21.33
CA ASN A 475 1.92 -19.30 21.59
C ASN A 475 0.83 -18.94 22.61
N GLY A 476 0.49 -17.65 22.79
CA GLY A 476 -0.59 -17.29 23.72
C GLY A 476 -0.62 -15.84 24.23
N LEU A 477 -1.26 -15.67 25.39
CA LEU A 477 -1.40 -14.42 26.12
C LEU A 477 -1.00 -14.61 27.58
N LEU A 478 -0.56 -13.52 28.21
CA LEU A 478 -0.24 -13.46 29.63
C LEU A 478 -1.05 -12.33 30.28
N HIS A 479 -1.66 -12.63 31.42
CA HIS A 479 -2.28 -11.65 32.31
C HIS A 479 -1.63 -11.74 33.68
N ILE A 480 -1.09 -10.63 34.18
CA ILE A 480 -0.49 -10.57 35.50
C ILE A 480 -1.58 -10.26 36.53
N LEU A 481 -1.57 -11.01 37.63
CA LEU A 481 -2.55 -10.94 38.71
C LEU A 481 -1.97 -10.30 39.99
N ASP A 482 -2.82 -9.62 40.76
CA ASP A 482 -2.47 -9.12 42.09
C ASP A 482 -2.11 -10.24 43.08
N ARG A 483 -2.77 -11.39 42.94
CA ARG A 483 -2.60 -12.58 43.79
C ARG A 483 -2.85 -13.88 43.03
N ALA A 484 -2.36 -14.98 43.57
CA ALA A 484 -2.68 -16.31 43.05
C ALA A 484 -4.15 -16.66 43.27
N MET A 485 -4.71 -17.42 42.33
CA MET A 485 -6.02 -18.04 42.49
C MET A 485 -5.98 -19.08 43.62
N ASP A 486 -7.15 -19.41 44.15
CA ASP A 486 -7.25 -20.34 45.27
C ASP A 486 -6.69 -21.72 44.88
N GLN A 487 -5.85 -22.29 45.75
CA GLN A 487 -5.43 -23.68 45.63
C GLN A 487 -6.64 -24.55 45.95
N MET A 488 -7.08 -25.29 44.95
CA MET A 488 -8.22 -26.20 45.06
C MET A 488 -7.73 -27.63 44.91
N ALA A 489 -8.35 -28.56 45.63
CA ALA A 489 -8.17 -29.98 45.35
C ALA A 489 -8.76 -30.32 43.96
N PRO A 490 -8.19 -31.29 43.25
CA PRO A 490 -8.83 -31.90 42.09
C PRO A 490 -10.25 -32.32 42.43
N THR A 491 -11.20 -32.06 41.52
CA THR A 491 -12.57 -32.59 41.66
C THR A 491 -12.58 -34.12 41.55
N PHE A 492 -11.53 -34.68 40.95
CA PHE A 492 -11.28 -36.10 40.78
C PHE A 492 -9.79 -36.39 41.04
N GLU A 493 -9.46 -37.32 41.93
CA GLU A 493 -8.08 -37.77 42.13
C GLU A 493 -7.68 -38.74 41.02
N SER A 494 -6.57 -38.47 40.32
CA SER A 494 -6.10 -39.38 39.28
C SER A 494 -5.72 -40.72 39.92
N ASN A 495 -6.41 -41.77 39.49
CA ASN A 495 -6.16 -43.14 39.93
C ASN A 495 -5.72 -43.98 38.72
N THR A 496 -4.54 -44.61 38.81
CA THR A 496 -4.00 -45.48 37.77
C THR A 496 -4.49 -46.91 37.87
N GLU A 497 -5.21 -47.25 38.94
CA GLU A 497 -5.79 -48.56 39.23
C GLU A 497 -7.29 -48.61 38.91
N GLN A 498 -7.89 -47.50 38.45
CA GLN A 498 -9.30 -47.42 38.09
C GLN A 498 -9.47 -47.22 36.58
N THR A 499 -10.41 -47.96 36.01
CA THR A 499 -10.90 -47.84 34.63
C THR A 499 -11.71 -46.55 34.45
N ILE A 500 -11.88 -46.10 33.20
CA ILE A 500 -12.75 -44.95 32.91
C ILE A 500 -14.18 -45.21 33.41
N MET A 501 -14.68 -46.43 33.26
CA MET A 501 -16.02 -46.83 33.72
C MET A 501 -16.18 -46.74 35.24
N THR A 502 -15.17 -47.18 36.02
CA THR A 502 -15.17 -47.04 37.49
C THR A 502 -15.02 -45.59 37.96
N MET A 503 -14.45 -44.69 37.15
CA MET A 503 -14.40 -43.26 37.47
C MET A 503 -15.74 -42.54 37.23
N LEU A 504 -16.58 -43.02 36.31
CA LEU A 504 -17.85 -42.36 35.93
C LEU A 504 -18.99 -42.53 36.95
N GLN A 505 -18.86 -43.49 37.89
CA GLN A 505 -19.98 -44.01 38.69
C GLN A 505 -20.75 -42.97 39.53
N LEU A 506 -20.08 -41.92 40.03
CA LEU A 506 -20.66 -41.05 41.06
C LEU A 506 -21.38 -39.81 40.52
N LYS A 507 -20.83 -39.13 39.51
CA LYS A 507 -21.34 -37.83 39.01
C LYS A 507 -21.86 -37.85 37.57
N TYR A 508 -21.57 -38.92 36.84
CA TYR A 508 -21.91 -39.08 35.43
C TYR A 508 -22.68 -40.39 35.22
N SER A 509 -23.46 -40.77 36.23
CA SER A 509 -24.19 -42.04 36.29
C SER A 509 -25.09 -42.26 35.06
N LYS A 510 -25.74 -41.20 34.54
CA LYS A 510 -26.58 -41.31 33.35
C LYS A 510 -25.76 -41.68 32.13
N PHE A 511 -24.65 -40.97 31.90
CA PHE A 511 -23.75 -41.27 30.79
C PHE A 511 -23.09 -42.65 30.93
N ARG A 512 -22.74 -43.03 32.16
CA ARG A 512 -22.23 -44.37 32.45
C ARG A 512 -23.25 -45.45 32.08
N SER A 513 -24.51 -45.30 32.47
CA SER A 513 -25.56 -46.27 32.10
C SER A 513 -25.72 -46.37 30.58
N LEU A 514 -25.61 -45.25 29.84
CA LEU A 514 -25.59 -45.30 28.38
C LEU A 514 -24.40 -46.12 27.86
N LEU A 515 -23.21 -45.95 28.44
CA LEU A 515 -22.03 -46.74 28.06
C LEU A 515 -22.17 -48.22 28.40
N GLU A 516 -22.82 -48.58 29.51
CA GLU A 516 -23.09 -49.97 29.90
C GLU A 516 -24.06 -50.68 28.94
N GLU A 517 -25.03 -49.95 28.39
CA GLU A 517 -25.91 -50.43 27.32
C GLU A 517 -25.19 -50.55 25.96
N THR A 518 -23.94 -50.05 25.86
CA THR A 518 -23.14 -50.11 24.64
C THR A 518 -21.97 -51.09 24.74
N ASN A 519 -21.50 -51.59 23.58
CA ASN A 519 -20.25 -52.35 23.50
C ASN A 519 -19.01 -51.52 23.90
N VAL A 520 -19.14 -50.20 24.00
CA VAL A 520 -18.05 -49.28 24.37
C VAL A 520 -17.75 -49.34 25.87
N GLY A 521 -18.74 -49.61 26.72
CA GLY A 521 -18.52 -49.80 28.16
C GLY A 521 -17.52 -50.92 28.43
N ARG A 522 -17.60 -52.04 27.70
CA ARG A 522 -16.65 -53.16 27.80
C ARG A 522 -15.23 -52.76 27.40
N VAL A 523 -15.09 -52.00 26.31
CA VAL A 523 -13.78 -51.51 25.82
C VAL A 523 -13.12 -50.56 26.83
N LEU A 524 -13.91 -49.81 27.60
CA LEU A 524 -13.43 -48.89 28.62
C LEU A 524 -13.21 -49.54 30.00
N GLU A 525 -13.68 -50.78 30.18
CA GLU A 525 -13.53 -51.60 31.39
C GLU A 525 -12.38 -52.60 31.28
N GLU A 526 -12.11 -53.14 30.09
CA GLU A 526 -11.00 -54.06 29.84
C GLU A 526 -9.65 -53.31 29.81
N ASP A 527 -8.82 -53.58 30.81
CA ASP A 527 -7.44 -53.09 30.94
C ASP A 527 -6.56 -53.70 29.82
N GLY A 528 -6.66 -53.23 28.57
CA GLY A 528 -6.17 -54.08 27.47
C GLY A 528 -6.19 -53.59 26.03
N ALA A 529 -5.86 -52.33 25.74
CA ALA A 529 -5.40 -51.99 24.38
C ALA A 529 -4.10 -51.17 24.33
N GLY A 530 -3.42 -50.98 25.47
CA GLY A 530 -2.14 -50.25 25.54
C GLY A 530 -2.21 -48.79 25.04
N THR A 531 -3.41 -48.28 24.76
CA THR A 531 -3.65 -46.99 24.12
C THR A 531 -4.46 -46.10 25.06
N PRO A 532 -3.93 -44.93 25.45
CA PRO A 532 -4.64 -44.02 26.32
C PRO A 532 -5.80 -43.35 25.57
N TYR A 533 -7.00 -43.44 26.14
CA TYR A 533 -8.21 -42.80 25.63
C TYR A 533 -8.46 -41.44 26.28
N THR A 534 -9.02 -40.51 25.51
CA THR A 534 -9.66 -39.30 26.03
C THR A 534 -11.15 -39.38 25.73
N ILE A 535 -11.98 -39.27 26.77
CA ILE A 535 -13.43 -39.36 26.69
C ILE A 535 -14.07 -38.03 27.12
N PHE A 536 -15.02 -37.55 26.32
CA PHE A 536 -15.83 -36.38 26.66
C PHE A 536 -17.13 -36.82 27.33
N VAL A 537 -17.24 -36.52 28.62
CA VAL A 537 -18.32 -37.01 29.46
C VAL A 537 -19.34 -35.90 29.68
N PRO A 538 -20.56 -35.98 29.10
CA PRO A 538 -21.62 -35.03 29.40
C PRO A 538 -22.05 -35.16 30.88
N SER A 539 -22.37 -34.03 31.52
CA SER A 539 -22.95 -34.06 32.86
C SER A 539 -24.35 -34.66 32.83
N ASN A 540 -24.81 -35.19 33.96
CA ASN A 540 -26.20 -35.64 34.10
C ASN A 540 -27.19 -34.51 33.74
N GLU A 541 -26.91 -33.28 34.14
CA GLU A 541 -27.70 -32.09 33.80
C GLU A 541 -27.72 -31.80 32.29
N ALA A 542 -26.61 -32.01 31.57
CA ALA A 542 -26.58 -31.86 30.12
C ALA A 542 -27.45 -32.92 29.42
N LEU A 543 -27.50 -34.14 29.95
CA LEU A 543 -28.38 -35.20 29.46
C LEU A 543 -29.85 -34.89 29.75
N ASP A 544 -30.13 -34.27 30.90
CA ASP A 544 -31.49 -33.92 31.33
C ASP A 544 -32.09 -32.72 30.59
N ASN A 545 -31.25 -31.80 30.13
CA ASN A 545 -31.66 -30.65 29.35
C ASN A 545 -31.84 -30.96 27.86
N MET A 546 -31.70 -32.23 27.44
CA MET A 546 -32.04 -32.64 26.08
C MET A 546 -33.56 -32.52 25.85
N LYS A 547 -33.96 -32.21 24.62
CA LYS A 547 -35.38 -32.16 24.26
C LYS A 547 -36.02 -33.54 24.49
N ASP A 548 -37.24 -33.56 25.02
CA ASP A 548 -38.00 -34.79 25.25
C ASP A 548 -38.02 -35.70 24.01
N GLY A 549 -37.74 -36.99 24.22
CA GLY A 549 -37.63 -38.01 23.17
C GLY A 549 -36.30 -38.05 22.40
N THR A 550 -35.40 -37.07 22.57
CA THR A 550 -34.08 -37.08 21.90
C THR A 550 -33.19 -38.20 22.42
N LEU A 551 -33.18 -38.43 23.73
CA LEU A 551 -32.39 -39.49 24.34
C LEU A 551 -32.92 -40.88 23.96
N ASP A 552 -34.25 -41.03 23.95
CA ASP A 552 -34.92 -42.27 23.51
C ASP A 552 -34.67 -42.56 22.03
N TYR A 553 -34.63 -41.51 21.20
CA TYR A 553 -34.26 -41.61 19.79
C TYR A 553 -32.80 -42.06 19.62
N LEU A 554 -31.85 -41.45 20.34
CA LEU A 554 -30.43 -41.84 20.31
C LEU A 554 -30.19 -43.28 20.80
N LEU A 555 -31.06 -43.78 21.68
CA LEU A 555 -31.03 -45.14 22.22
C LEU A 555 -31.86 -46.14 21.41
N SER A 556 -32.58 -45.69 20.37
CA SER A 556 -33.44 -46.56 19.60
C SER A 556 -32.64 -47.55 18.73
N PRO A 557 -33.11 -48.80 18.56
CA PRO A 557 -32.43 -49.80 17.72
C PRO A 557 -32.26 -49.38 16.26
N GLU A 558 -33.12 -48.48 15.78
CA GLU A 558 -33.13 -47.94 14.41
C GLU A 558 -31.96 -46.98 14.15
N VAL A 559 -31.53 -46.23 15.19
CA VAL A 559 -30.34 -45.35 15.15
C VAL A 559 -29.06 -46.14 15.47
N TRP A 560 -29.15 -47.21 16.27
CA TRP A 560 -28.03 -48.07 16.65
C TRP A 560 -27.35 -48.74 15.44
N TYR A 561 -28.14 -49.23 14.47
CA TYR A 561 -27.61 -49.87 13.27
C TYR A 561 -26.92 -48.90 12.29
N SER A 562 -27.27 -47.60 12.29
CA SER A 562 -26.61 -46.59 11.45
C SER A 562 -25.40 -45.92 12.12
N THR A 563 -25.30 -46.01 13.45
CA THR A 563 -24.27 -45.30 14.25
C THR A 563 -23.05 -46.19 14.57
N TYR A 564 -23.09 -47.46 14.17
CA TYR A 564 -22.02 -48.45 14.38
C TYR A 564 -20.70 -48.12 13.65
N SER A 565 -20.66 -47.07 12.82
CA SER A 565 -19.44 -46.61 12.16
C SER A 565 -18.91 -45.23 12.63
N ASP A 566 -19.74 -44.27 13.05
CA ASP A 566 -19.26 -42.87 13.12
C ASP A 566 -19.61 -42.04 14.39
N GLY A 567 -20.66 -42.38 15.15
CA GLY A 567 -21.17 -41.45 16.19
C GLY A 567 -20.55 -41.59 17.59
N ILE A 568 -20.43 -42.81 18.11
CA ILE A 568 -19.89 -43.03 19.47
C ILE A 568 -18.36 -43.13 19.44
N VAL A 569 -17.78 -43.54 18.31
CA VAL A 569 -16.32 -43.52 18.07
C VAL A 569 -15.76 -42.09 18.08
N SER A 570 -16.57 -41.06 17.77
CA SER A 570 -16.15 -39.65 17.90
C SER A 570 -15.85 -39.22 19.34
N ALA A 571 -16.39 -39.90 20.36
CA ALA A 571 -16.18 -39.57 21.76
C ALA A 571 -14.92 -40.21 22.37
N LEU A 572 -14.29 -41.15 21.66
CA LEU A 572 -13.11 -41.88 22.10
C LEU A 572 -11.97 -41.68 21.11
N LEU A 573 -10.92 -40.98 21.54
CA LEU A 573 -9.79 -40.72 20.65
C LEU A 573 -8.51 -41.34 21.20
N PRO A 574 -7.80 -42.14 20.38
CA PRO A 574 -6.48 -42.63 20.71
C PRO A 574 -5.48 -41.47 20.69
N GLN A 575 -4.67 -41.35 21.73
CA GLN A 575 -3.52 -40.45 21.75
C GLN A 575 -2.49 -40.85 20.67
N PRO A 576 -1.77 -39.89 20.04
CA PRO A 576 -1.59 -38.50 20.47
C PRO A 576 -2.26 -37.52 19.49
N MET A 577 -3.48 -37.06 19.79
CA MET A 577 -4.07 -35.92 19.08
C MET A 577 -4.10 -34.65 19.95
N PRO A 578 -3.65 -33.49 19.43
CA PRO A 578 -3.73 -32.24 20.16
C PRO A 578 -5.19 -31.81 20.36
N ILE A 579 -5.51 -31.34 21.58
CA ILE A 579 -6.85 -30.91 22.04
C ILE A 579 -7.50 -29.83 21.14
N GLN A 580 -6.75 -29.19 20.24
CA GLN A 580 -7.27 -28.16 19.34
C GLN A 580 -7.88 -28.65 18.03
N THR A 581 -7.67 -29.90 17.64
CA THR A 581 -8.38 -30.50 16.49
C THR A 581 -9.90 -30.60 16.76
N PHE A 582 -10.34 -30.37 18.01
CA PHE A 582 -11.67 -30.66 18.50
C PHE A 582 -12.72 -29.57 18.34
N CYS A 583 -12.35 -28.28 18.23
CA CYS A 583 -13.36 -27.24 17.96
C CYS A 583 -14.04 -27.40 16.59
N LYS A 584 -13.54 -28.31 15.73
CA LYS A 584 -14.21 -28.69 14.47
C LYS A 584 -15.25 -29.81 14.61
N LEU A 585 -15.29 -30.53 15.73
CA LEU A 585 -16.29 -31.57 15.99
C LEU A 585 -17.60 -31.03 16.60
N GLU A 586 -17.66 -29.74 16.96
CA GLU A 586 -18.87 -29.09 17.51
C GLU A 586 -20.03 -28.91 16.49
N MET A 587 -19.95 -29.49 15.29
CA MET A 587 -20.98 -29.36 14.24
C MET A 587 -21.78 -30.62 13.93
N PHE A 588 -21.59 -31.75 14.63
CA PHE A 588 -22.36 -32.97 14.31
C PHE A 588 -23.60 -33.23 15.19
N MET A 589 -23.82 -32.44 16.26
CA MET A 589 -25.00 -32.61 17.14
C MET A 589 -26.14 -31.60 16.88
N TYR A 590 -25.98 -30.64 15.95
CA TYR A 590 -26.97 -29.56 15.75
C TYR A 590 -27.71 -29.56 14.40
N HIS A 591 -27.42 -30.48 13.48
CA HIS A 591 -28.13 -30.57 12.21
C HIS A 591 -28.57 -32.00 11.88
N HIS A 592 -29.65 -32.45 12.50
CA HIS A 592 -30.63 -33.33 11.85
C HIS A 592 -31.97 -33.24 12.59
N LEU A 593 -32.77 -32.22 12.24
CA LEU A 593 -34.22 -32.31 12.36
C LEU A 593 -34.73 -32.74 10.97
N PRO A 594 -35.37 -33.90 10.79
CA PRO A 594 -36.08 -34.19 9.57
C PRO A 594 -37.36 -33.36 9.57
N SER A 595 -37.41 -32.34 8.71
CA SER A 595 -38.68 -31.77 8.28
C SER A 595 -39.47 -32.87 7.56
N SER A 596 -40.52 -33.36 8.22
CA SER A 596 -41.57 -34.14 7.57
C SER A 596 -42.16 -33.30 6.42
N ASN A 597 -41.84 -33.65 5.18
CA ASN A 597 -42.66 -33.28 4.04
C ASN A 597 -43.05 -34.54 3.27
N ARG A 598 -44.32 -34.93 3.44
CA ARG A 598 -45.04 -35.83 2.54
C ARG A 598 -45.23 -35.13 1.19
N GLY A 599 -44.96 -35.83 0.11
CA GLY A 599 -45.38 -35.49 -1.26
C GLY A 599 -44.63 -36.39 -2.26
N ARG A 600 -45.08 -37.62 -2.46
CA ARG A 600 -45.87 -38.10 -3.62
C ARG A 600 -45.24 -37.80 -4.98
N HIS A 601 -44.87 -38.90 -5.67
CA HIS A 601 -44.98 -39.17 -7.11
C HIS A 601 -44.86 -37.98 -8.07
N HIS A 602 -43.80 -37.93 -8.88
CA HIS A 602 -43.72 -38.64 -10.16
C HIS A 602 -42.29 -38.68 -10.70
#